data_AF-D9WHC5-F1
#
_entry.id   AF-D9WHC5-F1
#
_cell.length_a   1.000
_cell.length_b   1.000
_cell.length_c   1.000
_cell.angle_alpha   90.00
_cell.angle_beta   90.00
_cell.angle_gamma   90.00
#
_symmetry.space_group_name_H-M   'P 1'
#
loop_
_entity.id
_entity.type
_entity.pdbx_description
1 polymer ?
#
loop_
_entity_poly.entity_id
_entity_poly.type
_entity_poly.pdbx_seq_one_letter_code
_entity_poly.pdbx_strand_id
1 'polypeptide(L)'
;MTQTTKPSRVMAAMVSMVRRGRGRRHRSPCRPPEADRLTLIGAGVQALDQVRAVHAVRPLRQLTVVDMDSGRARALIEALEPELSGVDIVAATDAESAVRGAEIVCCATHATSPLFPESALPAQLHVNAIGAFRPTMRELPDELLATGTVVIDELDAVLEESGEIIHALRAGAITQDALTELGTALTSPPAEYGKRTVFKTVGIAMQDWAIARLLADKFLR
;
A
#
# COMPACT_ATOMS: atom_id res chain seq x y z
N MET A 1 2.31 -23.21 9.78
CA MET A 1 1.92 -21.87 10.27
C MET A 1 1.05 -21.22 9.23
N THR A 2 -0.26 -21.21 9.43
CA THR A 2 -1.22 -20.47 8.59
C THR A 2 -0.92 -18.98 8.76
N GLN A 3 -0.37 -18.34 7.73
CA GLN A 3 -0.23 -16.89 7.69
C GLN A 3 -1.63 -16.29 7.64
N THR A 4 -2.14 -15.86 8.78
CA THR A 4 -3.36 -15.06 8.83
C THR A 4 -3.04 -13.63 8.42
N THR A 5 -3.93 -13.02 7.62
CA THR A 5 -3.84 -11.59 7.29
C THR A 5 -3.87 -10.79 8.58
N LYS A 6 -2.79 -10.05 8.86
CA LYS A 6 -2.77 -9.10 9.98
C LYS A 6 -3.72 -7.93 9.66
N PRO A 7 -4.81 -7.73 10.41
CA PRO A 7 -5.79 -6.66 10.15
C PRO A 7 -5.16 -5.27 10.15
N SER A 8 -4.13 -5.08 10.98
CA SER A 8 -3.32 -3.85 11.08
C SER A 8 -2.84 -3.32 9.74
N ARG A 9 -2.25 -4.16 8.88
CA ARG A 9 -1.68 -3.75 7.59
C ARG A 9 -2.73 -3.32 6.56
N VAL A 10 -3.93 -3.88 6.65
CA VAL A 10 -5.07 -3.53 5.78
C VAL A 10 -5.64 -2.17 6.17
N MET A 11 -5.84 -1.95 7.47
CA MET A 11 -6.32 -0.66 7.98
C MET A 11 -5.32 0.45 7.69
N ALA A 12 -4.02 0.19 7.81
CA ALA A 12 -2.99 1.19 7.57
C ALA A 12 -2.99 1.69 6.11
N ALA A 13 -3.06 0.75 5.15
CA ALA A 13 -3.21 1.09 3.73
C ALA A 13 -4.50 1.86 3.46
N MET A 14 -5.63 1.46 4.07
CA MET A 14 -6.88 2.22 3.96
C MET A 14 -6.70 3.66 4.43
N VAL A 15 -6.13 3.84 5.62
CA VAL A 15 -5.99 5.15 6.29
C VAL A 15 -5.07 6.09 5.52
N SER A 16 -3.99 5.61 4.88
CA SER A 16 -3.12 6.44 4.03
C SER A 16 -3.89 7.08 2.86
N MET A 17 -4.94 6.40 2.39
CA MET A 17 -5.77 6.83 1.26
C MET A 17 -7.06 7.58 1.65
N VAL A 18 -7.42 7.64 2.95
CA VAL A 18 -8.65 8.33 3.38
C VAL A 18 -8.55 9.84 3.18
N ARG A 19 -9.52 10.41 2.45
CA ARG A 19 -9.75 11.86 2.39
C ARG A 19 -10.64 12.26 3.57
N ARG A 20 -10.15 13.05 4.54
CA ARG A 20 -11.07 13.71 5.49
C ARG A 20 -11.85 14.83 4.79
N GLY A 21 -13.18 14.86 4.96
CA GLY A 21 -14.04 16.03 4.79
C GLY A 21 -14.92 16.13 6.03
N ARG A 22 -15.20 17.28 6.64
CA ARG A 22 -15.56 18.61 6.13
C ARG A 22 -14.89 19.71 6.98
N GLY A 23 -14.45 20.81 6.37
CA GLY A 23 -14.21 22.08 7.09
C GLY A 23 -12.88 22.80 6.83
N ARG A 24 -11.83 22.13 6.36
CA ARG A 24 -10.58 22.78 5.92
C ARG A 24 -10.05 22.02 4.71
N ARG A 25 -9.32 22.71 3.83
CA ARG A 25 -8.69 22.18 2.61
C ARG A 25 -7.60 21.13 2.93
N HIS A 26 -7.89 20.10 3.71
CA HIS A 26 -6.97 19.00 3.95
C HIS A 26 -7.13 17.99 2.83
N ARG A 27 -6.14 17.98 1.93
CA ARG A 27 -6.00 16.99 0.87
C ARG A 27 -5.59 15.66 1.53
N SER A 28 -6.10 14.53 1.02
CA SER A 28 -5.68 13.18 1.43
C SER A 28 -4.16 13.08 1.37
N PRO A 29 -3.49 12.39 2.32
CA PRO A 29 -2.03 12.32 2.34
C PRO A 29 -1.43 11.80 1.04
N CYS A 30 -2.10 10.85 0.40
CA CYS A 30 -1.52 10.18 -0.77
C CYS A 30 -2.52 10.23 -1.94
N ARG A 31 -2.31 11.09 -2.95
CA ARG A 31 -3.33 11.29 -4.01
C ARG A 31 -2.85 11.87 -5.35
N PRO A 32 -3.32 11.28 -6.46
CA PRO A 32 -3.94 11.98 -7.59
C PRO A 32 -5.48 12.02 -7.48
N PRO A 33 -6.15 13.12 -7.86
CA PRO A 33 -7.51 13.45 -7.42
C PRO A 33 -8.67 12.52 -7.83
N GLU A 34 -8.46 11.48 -8.61
CA GLU A 34 -9.53 10.60 -9.12
C GLU A 34 -9.04 9.15 -9.26
N ALA A 35 -8.05 8.74 -8.46
CA ALA A 35 -7.45 7.42 -8.58
C ALA A 35 -8.47 6.27 -8.42
N ASP A 36 -8.75 5.56 -9.52
CA ASP A 36 -9.72 4.46 -9.61
C ASP A 36 -9.17 3.21 -10.32
N ARG A 37 -7.91 3.25 -10.77
CA ARG A 37 -7.18 2.11 -11.33
C ARG A 37 -6.16 1.57 -10.34
N LEU A 38 -6.44 0.37 -9.80
CA LEU A 38 -5.56 -0.35 -8.88
C LEU A 38 -4.81 -1.47 -9.60
N THR A 39 -3.49 -1.53 -9.42
CA THR A 39 -2.68 -2.71 -9.71
C THR A 39 -2.25 -3.36 -8.40
N LEU A 40 -2.70 -4.59 -8.15
CA LEU A 40 -2.33 -5.40 -7.00
C LEU A 40 -1.26 -6.40 -7.42
N ILE A 41 -0.09 -6.37 -6.78
CA ILE A 41 1.00 -7.31 -7.05
C ILE A 41 1.15 -8.26 -5.86
N GLY A 42 0.95 -9.54 -6.12
CA GLY A 42 0.85 -10.61 -5.14
C GLY A 42 -0.59 -10.95 -4.80
N ALA A 43 -1.05 -12.15 -5.18
CA ALA A 43 -2.36 -12.71 -4.86
C ALA A 43 -2.30 -13.62 -3.61
N GLY A 44 -1.56 -13.17 -2.59
CA GLY A 44 -1.41 -13.87 -1.31
C GLY A 44 -2.55 -13.60 -0.33
N VAL A 45 -2.37 -14.02 0.92
CA VAL A 45 -3.42 -13.95 1.96
C VAL A 45 -3.94 -12.53 2.21
N GLN A 46 -3.09 -11.51 2.05
CA GLN A 46 -3.47 -10.11 2.29
C GLN A 46 -4.18 -9.46 1.09
N ALA A 47 -4.09 -10.06 -0.09
CA ALA A 47 -4.46 -9.43 -1.36
C ALA A 47 -5.95 -9.05 -1.40
N LEU A 48 -6.82 -9.98 -0.98
CA LEU A 48 -8.27 -9.78 -0.92
C LEU A 48 -8.65 -8.57 -0.06
N ASP A 49 -8.13 -8.52 1.17
CA ASP A 49 -8.48 -7.45 2.11
C ASP A 49 -7.86 -6.12 1.71
N GLN A 50 -6.69 -6.12 1.06
CA GLN A 50 -6.09 -4.90 0.52
C GLN A 50 -6.95 -4.29 -0.60
N VAL A 51 -7.47 -5.12 -1.52
CA VAL A 51 -8.38 -4.64 -2.56
C VAL A 51 -9.66 -4.09 -1.94
N ARG A 52 -10.28 -4.80 -0.99
CA ARG A 52 -11.48 -4.34 -0.27
C ARG A 52 -11.24 -3.00 0.42
N ALA A 53 -10.11 -2.87 1.12
CA ALA A 53 -9.73 -1.65 1.83
C ALA A 53 -9.55 -0.46 0.89
N VAL A 54 -8.85 -0.65 -0.24
CA VAL A 54 -8.73 0.39 -1.27
C VAL A 54 -10.10 0.75 -1.80
N HIS A 55 -10.91 -0.22 -2.23
CA HIS A 55 -12.22 0.00 -2.83
C HIS A 55 -13.17 0.76 -1.89
N ALA A 56 -13.11 0.48 -0.58
CA ALA A 56 -13.94 1.14 0.43
C ALA A 56 -13.68 2.65 0.56
N VAL A 57 -12.48 3.13 0.23
CA VAL A 57 -12.10 4.56 0.33
C VAL A 57 -11.88 5.22 -1.05
N ARG A 58 -11.72 4.40 -2.08
CA ARG A 58 -11.53 4.75 -3.48
C ARG A 58 -12.28 3.72 -4.34
N PRO A 59 -13.54 3.98 -4.68
CA PRO A 59 -14.30 3.10 -5.56
C PRO A 59 -13.54 2.91 -6.87
N LEU A 60 -13.15 1.65 -7.12
CA LEU A 60 -12.34 1.27 -8.27
C LEU A 60 -13.21 1.16 -9.53
N ARG A 61 -12.61 1.49 -10.67
CA ARG A 61 -13.15 1.15 -12.00
C ARG A 61 -12.40 -0.01 -12.65
N GLN A 62 -11.11 -0.11 -12.36
CA GLN A 62 -10.26 -1.18 -12.89
C GLN A 62 -9.37 -1.77 -11.79
N LEU A 63 -9.21 -3.08 -11.83
CA LEU A 63 -8.31 -3.84 -10.98
C LEU A 63 -7.46 -4.78 -11.83
N THR A 64 -6.14 -4.60 -11.80
CA THR A 64 -5.19 -5.55 -12.36
C THR A 64 -4.59 -6.39 -11.23
N VAL A 65 -4.81 -7.70 -11.23
CA VAL A 65 -4.19 -8.63 -10.28
C VAL A 65 -2.97 -9.28 -10.93
N VAL A 66 -1.80 -9.02 -10.37
CA VAL A 66 -0.52 -9.54 -10.84
C VAL A 66 -0.01 -10.62 -9.89
N ASP A 67 0.19 -11.82 -10.39
CA ASP A 67 0.93 -12.89 -9.68
C ASP A 67 1.65 -13.77 -10.70
N MET A 68 2.83 -14.29 -10.32
CA MET A 68 3.55 -15.27 -11.15
C MET A 68 2.75 -16.58 -11.29
N ASP A 69 1.96 -16.91 -10.26
CA ASP A 69 1.03 -18.03 -10.27
C ASP A 69 -0.35 -17.56 -10.75
N SER A 70 -0.64 -17.83 -12.03
CA SER A 70 -1.94 -17.48 -12.63
C SER A 70 -3.13 -18.15 -11.93
N GLY A 71 -2.94 -19.27 -11.23
CA GLY A 71 -3.99 -19.92 -10.46
C GLY A 71 -4.39 -19.09 -9.24
N ARG A 72 -3.42 -18.53 -8.51
CA ARG A 72 -3.69 -17.62 -7.38
C ARG A 72 -4.39 -16.33 -7.82
N ALA A 73 -3.93 -15.74 -8.92
CA ALA A 73 -4.56 -14.55 -9.47
C ALA A 73 -6.03 -14.82 -9.82
N ARG A 74 -6.33 -15.91 -10.53
CA ARG A 74 -7.72 -16.29 -10.87
C ARG A 74 -8.58 -16.54 -9.63
N ALA A 75 -8.09 -17.31 -8.67
CA ALA A 75 -8.84 -17.59 -7.44
C ALA A 75 -9.17 -16.31 -6.65
N LEU A 76 -8.26 -15.33 -6.65
CA LEU A 76 -8.52 -14.02 -6.04
C LEU A 76 -9.59 -13.23 -6.80
N ILE A 77 -9.53 -13.24 -8.14
CA ILE A 77 -10.53 -12.57 -8.98
C ILE A 77 -11.91 -13.17 -8.76
N GLU A 78 -12.03 -14.50 -8.78
CA GLU A 78 -13.30 -15.21 -8.51
C GLU A 78 -13.89 -14.85 -7.15
N ALA A 79 -13.05 -14.63 -6.13
CA ALA A 79 -13.50 -14.19 -4.80
C ALA A 79 -13.95 -12.73 -4.76
N LEU A 80 -13.42 -11.87 -5.63
CA LEU A 80 -13.68 -10.42 -5.67
C LEU A 80 -14.85 -10.03 -6.58
N GLU A 81 -15.09 -10.79 -7.66
CA GLU A 81 -16.14 -10.51 -8.64
C GLU A 81 -17.53 -10.24 -8.02
N PRO A 82 -18.01 -11.02 -7.02
CA PRO A 82 -19.31 -10.77 -6.40
C PRO A 82 -19.38 -9.48 -5.58
N GLU A 83 -18.25 -8.99 -5.08
CA GLU A 83 -18.15 -7.82 -4.20
C GLU A 83 -17.89 -6.53 -4.97
N LEU A 84 -17.26 -6.64 -6.14
CA LEU A 84 -16.80 -5.52 -6.97
C LEU A 84 -17.63 -5.38 -8.25
N SER A 85 -18.96 -5.33 -8.12
CA SER A 85 -19.86 -5.20 -9.26
C SER A 85 -19.54 -3.94 -10.08
N GLY A 86 -19.26 -4.11 -11.38
CA GLY A 86 -18.95 -3.00 -12.29
C GLY A 86 -17.49 -2.57 -12.33
N VAL A 87 -16.60 -3.25 -11.60
CA VAL A 87 -15.14 -3.11 -11.73
C VAL A 87 -14.64 -4.05 -12.83
N ASP A 88 -13.81 -3.54 -13.73
CA ASP A 88 -13.11 -4.34 -14.74
C ASP A 88 -11.88 -5.00 -14.09
N ILE A 89 -11.94 -6.32 -13.88
CA ILE A 89 -10.90 -7.07 -13.18
C ILE A 89 -10.16 -7.97 -14.16
N VAL A 90 -8.84 -7.79 -14.25
CA VAL A 90 -7.98 -8.56 -15.15
C VAL A 90 -6.81 -9.21 -14.41
N ALA A 91 -6.43 -10.42 -14.83
CA ALA A 91 -5.20 -11.06 -14.38
C ALA A 91 -4.03 -10.68 -15.30
N ALA A 92 -2.86 -10.48 -14.71
CA ALA A 92 -1.60 -10.29 -15.42
C ALA A 92 -0.47 -11.07 -14.73
N THR A 93 0.61 -11.31 -15.44
CA THR A 93 1.81 -11.99 -14.90
C THR A 93 3.06 -11.12 -14.94
N ASP A 94 3.01 -10.00 -15.67
CA ASP A 94 4.12 -9.05 -15.78
C ASP A 94 3.82 -7.79 -14.95
N ALA A 95 4.58 -7.61 -13.87
CA ALA A 95 4.44 -6.46 -12.98
C ALA A 95 4.81 -5.15 -13.68
N GLU A 96 5.85 -5.15 -14.52
CA GLU A 96 6.33 -3.93 -15.16
C GLU A 96 5.28 -3.34 -16.09
N SER A 97 4.68 -4.14 -16.99
CA SER A 97 3.62 -3.65 -17.87
C SER A 97 2.38 -3.25 -17.08
N ALA A 98 2.03 -3.99 -16.02
CA ALA A 98 0.83 -3.74 -15.22
C ALA A 98 0.85 -2.42 -14.44
N VAL A 99 2.03 -1.92 -14.04
CA VAL A 99 2.13 -0.66 -13.29
C VAL A 99 2.04 0.59 -14.19
N ARG A 100 2.30 0.49 -15.50
CA ARG A 100 2.33 1.64 -16.43
C ARG A 100 1.02 2.41 -16.54
N GLY A 101 -0.12 1.78 -16.27
CA GLY A 101 -1.44 2.40 -16.30
C GLY A 101 -2.06 2.68 -14.92
N ALA A 102 -1.33 2.33 -13.85
CA ALA A 102 -1.87 2.31 -12.49
C ALA A 102 -1.87 3.71 -11.86
N GLU A 103 -2.89 3.99 -11.05
CA GLU A 103 -2.91 5.20 -10.20
C GLU A 103 -2.65 4.84 -8.74
N ILE A 104 -2.96 3.59 -8.38
CA ILE A 104 -2.66 2.96 -7.10
C ILE A 104 -1.97 1.63 -7.39
N VAL A 105 -0.87 1.35 -6.69
CA VAL A 105 -0.21 0.05 -6.69
C VAL A 105 -0.19 -0.48 -5.25
N CYS A 106 -0.63 -1.72 -5.06
CA CYS A 106 -0.47 -2.42 -3.78
C CYS A 106 0.53 -3.57 -3.97
N CYS A 107 1.66 -3.52 -3.28
CA CYS A 107 2.66 -4.59 -3.26
C CYS A 107 2.45 -5.43 -1.99
N ALA A 108 2.07 -6.70 -2.17
CA ALA A 108 1.81 -7.66 -1.09
C ALA A 108 2.49 -9.00 -1.38
N THR A 109 3.76 -8.96 -1.77
CA THR A 109 4.56 -10.12 -2.19
C THR A 109 5.60 -10.52 -1.13
N HIS A 110 6.32 -11.60 -1.41
CA HIS A 110 7.51 -11.98 -0.67
C HIS A 110 8.83 -11.68 -1.41
N ALA A 111 8.85 -10.70 -2.30
CA ALA A 111 10.02 -10.41 -3.12
C ALA A 111 11.22 -9.95 -2.28
N THR A 112 12.41 -10.25 -2.78
CA THR A 112 13.71 -9.85 -2.23
C THR A 112 14.46 -8.89 -3.15
N SER A 113 13.80 -8.44 -4.22
CA SER A 113 14.31 -7.52 -5.24
C SER A 113 13.14 -6.71 -5.81
N PRO A 114 13.38 -5.49 -6.30
CA PRO A 114 12.34 -4.64 -6.87
C PRO A 114 11.45 -5.37 -7.90
N LEU A 115 10.13 -5.19 -7.79
CA LEU A 115 9.13 -5.83 -8.65
C LEU A 115 9.03 -5.15 -10.02
N PHE A 116 9.42 -3.88 -10.10
CA PHE A 116 9.36 -3.05 -11.30
C PHE A 116 10.45 -1.96 -11.22
N PRO A 117 10.95 -1.47 -12.36
CA PRO A 117 11.80 -0.29 -12.40
C PRO A 117 10.98 1.00 -12.19
N GLU A 118 11.63 2.04 -11.66
CA GLU A 118 11.00 3.37 -11.48
C GLU A 118 10.53 3.99 -12.80
N SER A 119 11.21 3.67 -13.91
CA SER A 119 10.88 4.13 -15.26
C SER A 119 9.57 3.57 -15.83
N ALA A 120 9.04 2.49 -15.25
CA ALA A 120 7.72 1.96 -15.60
C ALA A 120 6.58 2.68 -14.88
N LEU A 121 6.88 3.46 -13.83
CA LEU A 121 5.86 4.06 -12.99
C LEU A 121 5.27 5.33 -13.62
N PRO A 122 3.95 5.53 -13.53
CA PRO A 122 3.31 6.78 -13.96
C PRO A 122 3.83 7.99 -13.20
N ALA A 123 3.72 9.17 -13.81
CA ALA A 123 4.16 10.42 -13.20
C ALA A 123 3.41 10.72 -11.89
N GLN A 124 2.14 10.31 -11.79
CA GLN A 124 1.33 10.40 -10.58
C GLN A 124 0.93 9.00 -10.13
N LEU A 125 1.35 8.61 -8.92
CA LEU A 125 1.15 7.25 -8.42
C LEU A 125 1.11 7.23 -6.89
N HIS A 126 0.21 6.43 -6.33
CA HIS A 126 0.30 6.01 -4.93
C HIS A 126 0.70 4.54 -4.83
N VAL A 127 1.63 4.21 -3.95
CA VAL A 127 2.07 2.84 -3.68
C VAL A 127 1.82 2.48 -2.22
N ASN A 128 1.11 1.39 -1.97
CA ASN A 128 1.04 0.73 -0.67
C ASN A 128 2.04 -0.44 -0.67
N ALA A 129 3.14 -0.32 0.07
CA ALA A 129 4.20 -1.32 0.18
C ALA A 129 4.06 -2.12 1.49
N ILE A 130 3.44 -3.29 1.39
CA ILE A 130 2.93 -4.08 2.53
C ILE A 130 3.72 -5.38 2.71
N GLY A 131 4.24 -5.96 1.63
CA GLY A 131 4.84 -7.28 1.59
C GLY A 131 6.24 -7.35 2.20
N ALA A 132 7.07 -6.32 2.04
CA ALA A 132 8.43 -6.30 2.61
C ALA A 132 8.46 -5.94 4.11
N PHE A 133 8.32 -6.94 4.98
CA PHE A 133 8.35 -6.79 6.45
C PHE A 133 9.49 -7.57 7.12
N ARG A 134 10.49 -7.99 6.34
CA ARG A 134 11.75 -8.53 6.87
C ARG A 134 12.92 -7.78 6.23
N PRO A 135 14.07 -7.65 6.91
CA PRO A 135 15.22 -6.90 6.39
C PRO A 135 15.74 -7.38 5.04
N THR A 136 15.48 -8.63 4.67
CA THR A 136 15.90 -9.23 3.40
C THR A 136 14.90 -9.02 2.26
N MET A 137 13.72 -8.49 2.54
CA MET A 137 12.63 -8.35 1.57
C MET A 137 12.64 -6.96 0.94
N ARG A 138 12.39 -6.92 -0.37
CA ARG A 138 12.31 -5.69 -1.16
C ARG A 138 11.32 -5.87 -2.30
N GLU A 139 10.46 -4.88 -2.51
CA GLU A 139 9.44 -4.84 -3.55
C GLU A 139 9.58 -3.62 -4.46
N LEU A 140 10.19 -2.54 -3.97
CA LEU A 140 10.28 -1.24 -4.60
C LEU A 140 11.73 -0.91 -4.99
N PRO A 141 11.91 -0.17 -6.10
CA PRO A 141 13.19 0.42 -6.45
C PRO A 141 13.54 1.59 -5.51
N ASP A 142 14.83 1.79 -5.21
CA ASP A 142 15.29 2.83 -4.29
C ASP A 142 14.99 4.24 -4.83
N GLU A 143 14.99 4.40 -6.16
CA GLU A 143 14.68 5.64 -6.87
C GLU A 143 13.26 6.14 -6.58
N LEU A 144 12.31 5.22 -6.40
CA LEU A 144 10.94 5.57 -6.00
C LEU A 144 10.91 6.14 -4.58
N LEU A 145 11.68 5.57 -3.66
CA LEU A 145 11.78 6.05 -2.28
C LEU A 145 12.52 7.40 -2.22
N ALA A 146 13.54 7.59 -3.05
CA ALA A 146 14.33 8.81 -3.12
C ALA A 146 13.55 10.02 -3.66
N THR A 147 12.64 9.79 -4.61
CA THR A 147 11.91 10.87 -5.30
C THR A 147 10.46 11.03 -4.84
N GLY A 148 9.89 10.00 -4.21
CA GLY A 148 8.52 10.00 -3.71
C GLY A 148 8.40 10.58 -2.30
N THR A 149 7.19 10.99 -1.92
CA THR A 149 6.89 11.25 -0.51
C THR A 149 6.64 9.93 0.21
N VAL A 150 7.49 9.59 1.17
CA VAL A 150 7.42 8.33 1.91
C VAL A 150 6.74 8.54 3.26
N VAL A 151 5.59 7.90 3.42
CA VAL A 151 4.87 7.78 4.68
C VAL A 151 5.09 6.38 5.24
N ILE A 152 5.42 6.27 6.52
CA ILE A 152 5.66 5.00 7.21
C ILE A 152 4.64 4.80 8.33
N ASP A 153 4.51 3.59 8.88
CA ASP A 153 3.73 3.38 10.11
C ASP A 153 4.44 3.96 11.34
N GLU A 154 5.61 3.42 11.68
CA GLU A 154 6.42 3.82 12.84
C GLU A 154 7.91 3.71 12.50
N LEU A 155 8.69 4.73 12.87
CA LEU A 155 10.10 4.83 12.50
C LEU A 155 10.92 3.65 13.01
N ASP A 156 10.84 3.35 14.30
CA ASP A 156 11.62 2.28 14.92
C ASP A 156 11.30 0.91 14.30
N ALA A 157 10.02 0.65 14.01
CA ALA A 157 9.59 -0.59 13.40
C ALA A 157 10.12 -0.77 11.96
N VAL A 158 10.07 0.27 11.12
CA VAL A 158 10.59 0.17 9.75
C VAL A 158 12.11 0.08 9.71
N LEU A 159 12.83 0.71 10.65
CA LEU A 159 14.28 0.62 10.73
C LEU A 159 14.76 -0.78 11.13
N GLU A 160 13.94 -1.54 11.86
CA GLU A 160 14.23 -2.92 12.25
C GLU A 160 13.77 -3.93 11.20
N GLU A 161 12.59 -3.75 10.60
CA GLU A 161 11.93 -4.80 9.82
C GLU A 161 11.85 -4.53 8.31
N SER A 162 11.85 -3.26 7.86
CA SER A 162 11.61 -2.93 6.46
C SER A 162 12.89 -3.00 5.63
N GLY A 163 13.10 -4.11 4.92
CA GLY A 163 14.29 -4.29 4.07
C GLY A 163 14.48 -3.21 3.00
N GLU A 164 13.39 -2.63 2.50
CA GLU A 164 13.42 -1.53 1.52
C GLU A 164 13.97 -0.23 2.11
N ILE A 165 13.49 0.13 3.31
CA ILE A 165 13.92 1.35 4.00
C ILE A 165 15.35 1.19 4.51
N ILE A 166 15.66 0.04 5.13
CA ILE A 166 17.00 -0.29 5.60
C ILE A 166 18.00 -0.23 4.44
N HIS A 167 17.66 -0.83 3.30
CA HIS A 167 18.52 -0.81 2.12
C HIS A 167 18.70 0.61 1.59
N ALA A 168 17.62 1.35 1.38
CA ALA A 168 17.68 2.70 0.82
C ALA A 168 18.47 3.68 1.71
N LEU A 169 18.36 3.57 3.04
CA LEU A 169 19.18 4.33 3.99
C LEU A 169 20.67 3.95 3.90
N ARG A 170 20.99 2.65 3.86
CA ARG A 170 22.37 2.17 3.74
C ARG A 170 23.02 2.57 2.41
N ALA A 171 22.24 2.58 1.33
CA ALA A 171 22.67 3.00 0.01
C ALA A 171 22.78 4.54 -0.11
N GLY A 172 22.32 5.30 0.88
CA GLY A 172 22.30 6.76 0.84
C GLY A 172 21.24 7.34 -0.11
N ALA A 173 20.26 6.53 -0.55
CA ALA A 173 19.18 6.97 -1.43
C ALA A 173 18.17 7.87 -0.70
N ILE A 174 17.99 7.65 0.60
CA ILE A 174 17.15 8.47 1.49
C ILE A 174 17.87 8.72 2.82
N THR A 175 17.37 9.70 3.58
CA THR A 175 17.74 9.93 4.99
C THR A 175 16.53 9.63 5.89
N GLN A 176 16.74 9.44 7.19
CA GLN A 176 15.63 9.22 8.12
C GLN A 176 14.67 10.41 8.16
N ASP A 177 15.18 11.64 8.04
CA ASP A 177 14.37 12.86 8.01
C ASP A 177 13.44 12.97 6.80
N ALA A 178 13.67 12.15 5.75
CA ALA A 178 12.78 12.08 4.59
C ALA A 178 11.52 11.23 4.85
N LEU A 179 11.47 10.49 5.97
CA LEU A 179 10.36 9.62 6.34
C LEU A 179 9.34 10.39 7.19
N THR A 180 8.06 10.26 6.86
CA THR A 180 6.97 10.83 7.65
C THR A 180 6.13 9.73 8.28
N GLU A 181 6.01 9.70 9.60
CA GLU A 181 5.10 8.73 10.24
C GLU A 181 3.63 9.01 9.93
N LEU A 182 2.81 7.96 9.85
CA LEU A 182 1.40 8.03 9.48
C LEU A 182 0.62 8.94 10.43
N GLY A 183 0.90 8.88 11.73
CA GLY A 183 0.28 9.77 12.72
C GLY A 183 0.52 11.24 12.41
N THR A 184 1.77 11.60 12.06
CA THR A 184 2.16 12.94 11.63
C THR A 184 1.48 13.30 10.32
N ALA A 185 1.52 12.43 9.31
CA ALA A 185 0.86 12.66 8.02
C ALA A 185 -0.65 12.91 8.14
N LEU A 186 -1.32 12.33 9.14
CA LEU A 186 -2.75 12.50 9.37
C LEU A 186 -3.11 13.77 10.16
N THR A 187 -2.22 14.24 11.03
CA THR A 187 -2.47 15.35 11.96
C THR A 187 -1.85 16.66 11.50
N SER A 188 -0.67 16.56 10.88
CA SER A 188 0.13 17.65 10.32
C SER A 188 0.69 17.20 8.96
N PRO A 189 -0.19 17.06 7.93
CA PRO A 189 0.24 16.58 6.62
C PRO A 189 1.34 17.49 6.04
N PRO A 190 2.34 16.93 5.33
CA PRO A 190 3.26 17.68 4.50
C PRO A 190 2.56 18.79 3.72
N ALA A 191 3.22 19.95 3.66
CA ALA A 191 2.71 21.13 2.95
C ALA A 191 2.43 20.80 1.46
N GLU A 192 3.26 19.95 0.87
CA GLU A 192 3.07 19.39 -0.46
C GLU A 192 3.43 17.91 -0.44
N TYR A 193 2.61 17.11 -1.13
CA TYR A 193 2.97 15.75 -1.48
C TYR A 193 3.59 15.75 -2.87
N GLY A 194 4.66 14.99 -3.03
CA GLY A 194 5.24 14.70 -4.33
C GLY A 194 4.22 14.03 -5.25
N LYS A 195 4.50 14.04 -6.56
CA LYS A 195 3.61 13.41 -7.55
C LYS A 195 3.48 11.90 -7.33
N ARG A 196 4.52 11.28 -6.77
CA ARG A 196 4.50 9.88 -6.32
C ARG A 196 4.55 9.83 -4.80
N THR A 197 3.73 8.96 -4.22
CA THR A 197 3.63 8.76 -2.77
C THR A 197 3.75 7.29 -2.44
N VAL A 198 4.48 6.97 -1.38
CA VAL A 198 4.64 5.59 -0.89
C VAL A 198 4.15 5.54 0.54
N PHE A 199 3.21 4.64 0.82
CA PHE A 199 2.92 4.22 2.17
C PHE A 199 3.61 2.88 2.43
N LYS A 200 4.58 2.87 3.34
CA LYS A 200 5.30 1.67 3.75
C LYS A 200 4.85 1.24 5.14
N THR A 201 4.52 -0.04 5.30
CA THR A 201 4.15 -0.59 6.61
C THR A 201 4.82 -1.95 6.85
N VAL A 202 5.20 -2.19 8.09
CA VAL A 202 5.58 -3.51 8.62
C VAL A 202 4.49 -4.07 9.55
N GLY A 203 3.57 -3.22 9.98
CA GLY A 203 2.40 -3.55 10.80
C GLY A 203 2.76 -3.47 12.28
N ILE A 204 2.14 -2.52 12.98
CA ILE A 204 2.45 -2.22 14.39
C ILE A 204 1.29 -2.63 15.30
N ALA A 205 1.62 -3.01 16.55
CA ALA A 205 0.65 -3.48 17.52
C ALA A 205 -0.47 -2.44 17.81
N MET A 206 -0.14 -1.15 17.72
CA MET A 206 -1.12 -0.07 17.93
C MET A 206 -2.29 -0.14 16.94
N GLN A 207 -2.04 -0.57 15.69
CA GLN A 207 -3.09 -0.72 14.67
C GLN A 207 -4.05 -1.86 15.04
N ASP A 208 -3.52 -3.01 15.48
CA ASP A 208 -4.33 -4.14 15.93
C ASP A 208 -5.14 -3.77 17.19
N TRP A 209 -4.53 -3.03 18.13
CA TRP A 209 -5.22 -2.52 19.31
C TRP A 209 -6.37 -1.57 18.95
N ALA A 210 -6.16 -0.65 18.01
CA ALA A 210 -7.21 0.26 17.56
C ALA A 210 -8.41 -0.49 16.96
N ILE A 211 -8.16 -1.52 16.15
CA ILE A 211 -9.22 -2.38 15.57
C ILE A 211 -9.95 -3.13 16.69
N ALA A 212 -9.22 -3.75 17.61
CA ALA A 212 -9.79 -4.47 18.74
C ALA A 212 -10.68 -3.56 19.60
N ARG A 213 -10.24 -2.32 19.85
CA ARG A 213 -11.01 -1.32 20.58
C ARG A 213 -12.31 -0.94 19.87
N LEU A 214 -12.26 -0.71 18.55
CA LEU A 214 -13.45 -0.40 17.75
C LEU A 214 -14.46 -1.55 17.75
N LEU A 215 -13.98 -2.80 17.68
CA LEU A 215 -14.84 -3.98 17.77
C LEU A 215 -15.46 -4.13 19.16
N ALA A 216 -14.67 -3.95 20.23
CA ALA A 216 -15.17 -3.97 21.60
C ALA A 216 -16.24 -2.89 21.81
N ASP A 217 -16.01 -1.67 21.35
CA ASP A 217 -16.98 -0.57 21.44
C ASP A 217 -18.27 -0.84 20.64
N LYS A 218 -18.23 -1.71 19.63
CA LYS A 218 -19.41 -2.06 18.82
C LYS A 218 -20.20 -3.24 19.40
N PHE A 219 -19.53 -4.24 19.97
CA PHE A 219 -20.14 -5.54 20.30
C PHE A 219 -20.16 -5.87 21.80
N LEU A 220 -19.33 -5.22 22.62
CA LEU A 220 -19.17 -5.53 24.05
C LEU A 220 -19.72 -4.43 24.96
N ARG A 221 -20.64 -3.60 24.45
CA ARG A 221 -21.38 -2.64 25.29
C ARG A 221 -22.43 -3.35 26.13
#